data_AF-A0A378N6S8-F1
#
_entry.id   AF-A0A378N6S8-F1
#
_cell.length_a   1.000
_cell.length_b   1.000
_cell.length_c   1.000
_cell.angle_alpha   90.00
_cell.angle_beta   90.00
_cell.angle_gamma   90.00
#
_symmetry.space_group_name_H-M   'P 1'
#
loop_
_entity.id
_entity.type
_entity.pdbx_description
1 polymer ?
#
loop_
_entity_poly.entity_id
_entity_poly.type
_entity_poly.pdbx_seq_one_letter_code
_entity_poly.pdbx_strand_id
1 'polypeptide(L)'
;MTGEITRGRNINALFDLLPESTIMAITIVIHPQDKLEAHLEKISSRAVGENFESKYLKEDCKTVQAYLKEGHKLYQAAIAFYIRGKDEKELRTRSRQLRTILLSNNLEPVKENAEIAPLNSYLRWLPMNFNPQMDAKSHYYTKYYFVQHLANLLPIFGRDTGTGNPGITYFNRGGAPFNFDPFNRKDRTKNAHKLLLGPTGSGKSATLCGQLCQAMAVYRPRTLLWRQEIHLVY
;
A
#
# COMPACT_ATOMS: atom_id res chain seq x y z
N MET A 1 1.67 -1.78 11.08
CA MET A 1 2.32 -1.43 9.81
C MET A 1 1.23 -0.88 8.90
N THR A 2 1.33 0.38 8.47
CA THR A 2 0.37 1.03 7.56
C THR A 2 0.99 1.16 6.18
N GLY A 3 0.18 0.99 5.12
CA GLY A 3 0.58 1.23 3.72
C GLY A 3 0.51 2.71 3.32
N GLU A 4 0.20 3.61 4.25
CA GLU A 4 0.07 5.04 4.02
C GLU A 4 1.43 5.73 3.93
N ILE A 5 1.59 6.58 2.90
CA ILE A 5 2.82 7.35 2.68
C ILE A 5 2.44 8.83 2.62
N THR A 6 3.25 9.68 3.25
CA THR A 6 3.09 11.13 3.19
C THR A 6 3.48 11.63 1.80
N ARG A 7 2.53 12.27 1.10
CA ARG A 7 2.70 12.88 -0.22
C ARG A 7 2.28 14.35 -0.16
N GLY A 8 3.24 15.24 0.06
CA GLY A 8 2.96 16.66 0.27
C GLY A 8 2.09 16.88 1.50
N ARG A 9 0.86 17.38 1.31
CA ARG A 9 -0.13 17.61 2.39
C ARG A 9 -1.04 16.41 2.67
N ASN A 10 -0.98 15.37 1.84
CA ASN A 10 -1.88 14.22 1.93
C ASN A 10 -1.14 12.98 2.45
N ILE A 11 -1.85 12.13 3.19
CA ILE A 11 -1.37 10.82 3.64
C ILE A 11 -2.34 9.79 3.05
N ASN A 12 -1.88 9.04 2.05
CA ASN A 12 -2.69 8.09 1.29
C ASN A 12 -1.88 6.81 1.02
N ALA A 13 -2.55 5.66 0.91
CA ALA A 13 -1.96 4.47 0.32
C ALA A 13 -1.96 4.59 -1.23
N LEU A 14 -1.07 3.87 -1.92
CA LEU A 14 -1.06 3.83 -3.39
C LEU A 14 -2.43 3.40 -3.94
N PHE A 15 -3.04 2.40 -3.29
CA PHE A 15 -4.32 1.83 -3.72
C PHE A 15 -5.47 2.86 -3.67
N ASP A 16 -5.40 3.85 -2.79
CA ASP A 16 -6.42 4.90 -2.64
C ASP A 16 -6.45 5.89 -3.81
N LEU A 17 -5.34 5.95 -4.55
CA LEU A 17 -5.21 6.85 -5.70
C LEU A 17 -5.73 6.21 -6.98
N LEU A 18 -5.85 4.88 -7.02
CA LEU A 18 -6.25 4.15 -8.22
C LEU A 18 -7.68 4.50 -8.64
N PRO A 19 -8.01 4.41 -9.94
CA PRO A 19 -9.39 4.60 -10.39
C PRO A 19 -10.36 3.68 -9.66
N GLU A 20 -11.59 4.15 -9.47
CA GLU A 20 -12.64 3.37 -8.82
C GLU A 20 -12.83 2.00 -9.49
N SER A 21 -13.11 0.97 -8.69
CA SER A 21 -13.29 -0.42 -9.14
C SER A 21 -12.05 -1.04 -9.80
N THR A 22 -10.86 -0.50 -9.55
CA THR A 22 -9.60 -1.15 -9.94
C THR A 22 -9.35 -2.37 -9.06
N ILE A 23 -9.09 -3.53 -9.67
CA ILE A 23 -8.69 -4.75 -8.96
C ILE A 23 -7.20 -4.97 -9.22
N MET A 24 -6.41 -5.05 -8.17
CA MET A 24 -5.00 -5.42 -8.25
C MET A 24 -4.84 -6.92 -7.97
N ALA A 25 -4.15 -7.62 -8.86
CA ALA A 25 -3.78 -9.02 -8.67
C ALA A 25 -2.25 -9.13 -8.60
N ILE A 26 -1.74 -9.70 -7.52
CA ILE A 26 -0.30 -9.94 -7.33
C ILE A 26 -0.10 -11.45 -7.25
N THR A 27 0.77 -11.97 -8.12
CA THR A 27 1.26 -13.35 -8.06
C THR A 27 2.70 -13.33 -7.60
N ILE A 28 3.03 -14.07 -6.54
CA ILE A 28 4.39 -14.19 -6.02
C ILE A 28 4.80 -15.65 -6.06
N VAL A 29 5.94 -15.93 -6.67
CA VAL A 29 6.55 -17.26 -6.71
C VAL A 29 7.77 -17.26 -5.80
N ILE A 30 7.61 -17.91 -4.65
CA ILE A 30 8.69 -18.08 -3.68
C ILE A 30 9.69 -19.08 -4.26
N HIS A 31 10.93 -18.63 -4.44
CA HIS A 31 11.98 -19.43 -5.06
C HIS A 31 13.20 -19.56 -4.12
N PRO A 32 13.87 -20.73 -4.10
CA PRO A 32 15.14 -20.91 -3.40
C PRO A 32 16.20 -19.88 -3.85
N GLN A 33 16.92 -19.29 -2.89
CA GLN A 33 17.86 -18.20 -3.17
C GLN A 33 19.19 -18.70 -3.75
N ASP A 34 19.62 -19.91 -3.38
CA ASP A 34 20.76 -20.63 -3.96
C ASP A 34 20.65 -20.76 -5.49
N LYS A 35 19.46 -21.12 -5.98
CA LYS A 35 19.20 -21.23 -7.42
C LYS A 35 19.17 -19.87 -8.12
N LEU A 36 18.77 -18.82 -7.42
CA LEU A 36 18.83 -17.45 -7.93
C LEU A 36 20.29 -17.00 -8.08
N GLU A 37 21.12 -17.23 -7.06
CA GLU A 37 22.55 -16.89 -7.09
C GLU A 37 23.26 -17.59 -8.26
N ALA A 38 23.04 -18.89 -8.43
CA ALA A 38 23.58 -19.65 -9.56
C ALA A 38 23.11 -19.11 -10.93
N HIS A 39 21.86 -18.64 -11.00
CA HIS A 39 21.34 -18.00 -12.22
C HIS A 39 22.01 -16.64 -12.50
N LEU A 40 22.24 -15.82 -11.47
CA LEU A 40 22.95 -14.54 -11.59
C LEU A 40 24.41 -14.74 -12.01
N GLU A 41 25.10 -15.75 -11.45
CA GLU A 41 26.46 -16.12 -11.86
C GLU A 41 26.52 -16.55 -13.33
N LYS A 42 25.53 -17.35 -13.78
CA LYS A 42 25.41 -17.76 -15.18
C LYS A 42 25.17 -16.58 -16.12
N ILE A 43 24.40 -15.58 -15.71
CA ILE A 43 24.21 -14.34 -16.49
C ILE A 43 25.52 -13.55 -16.55
N SER A 44 26.15 -13.31 -15.39
CA SER A 44 27.39 -12.53 -15.28
C SER A 44 28.54 -13.15 -16.08
N SER A 45 28.66 -14.49 -16.09
CA SER A 45 29.69 -15.22 -16.85
C SER A 45 29.46 -15.20 -18.35
N ARG A 46 28.20 -15.10 -18.82
CA ARG A 46 27.87 -14.98 -20.25
C ARG A 46 28.07 -13.58 -20.81
N ALA A 47 28.15 -12.56 -19.95
CA ALA A 47 28.40 -11.18 -20.33
C ALA A 47 29.89 -10.95 -20.69
N VAL A 48 30.43 -11.65 -21.69
CA VAL A 48 31.88 -11.65 -22.00
C VAL A 48 32.30 -10.46 -22.87
N GLY A 49 31.37 -9.74 -23.50
CA GLY A 49 31.68 -8.65 -24.43
C GLY A 49 32.32 -7.43 -23.76
N GLU A 50 33.13 -6.68 -24.54
CA GLU A 50 33.62 -5.35 -24.13
C GLU A 50 32.63 -4.22 -24.39
N ASN A 51 31.47 -4.52 -24.98
CA ASN A 51 30.42 -3.55 -25.20
C ASN A 51 29.88 -3.01 -23.87
N PHE A 52 29.34 -1.79 -23.90
CA PHE A 52 28.83 -1.12 -22.71
C PHE A 52 27.76 -1.94 -22.00
N GLU A 53 26.86 -2.60 -22.74
CA GLU A 53 25.81 -3.46 -22.18
C GLU A 53 26.35 -4.61 -21.32
N SER A 54 27.39 -5.31 -21.77
CA SER A 54 27.99 -6.40 -20.99
C SER A 54 28.68 -5.89 -19.71
N LYS A 55 29.25 -4.67 -19.76
CA LYS A 55 29.86 -4.03 -18.59
C LYS A 55 28.80 -3.67 -17.55
N TYR A 56 27.72 -3.00 -17.97
CA TYR A 56 26.60 -2.65 -17.08
C TYR A 56 25.93 -3.89 -16.49
N LEU A 57 25.70 -4.94 -17.30
CA LEU A 57 25.09 -6.17 -16.81
C LEU A 57 25.91 -6.82 -15.68
N LYS A 58 27.24 -6.79 -15.77
CA LYS A 58 28.12 -7.28 -14.69
C LYS A 58 28.04 -6.40 -13.45
N GLU A 59 27.99 -5.08 -13.62
CA GLU A 59 27.86 -4.13 -12.52
C GLU A 59 26.51 -4.29 -11.79
N ASP A 60 25.42 -4.48 -12.53
CA ASP A 60 24.10 -4.78 -12.00
C ASP A 60 24.10 -6.10 -11.23
N CYS A 61 24.73 -7.16 -11.78
CA CYS A 61 24.85 -8.44 -11.08
C CYS A 61 25.60 -8.29 -9.75
N LYS A 62 26.70 -7.52 -9.73
CA LYS A 62 27.45 -7.24 -8.49
C LYS A 62 26.62 -6.46 -7.48
N THR A 63 25.86 -5.47 -7.95
CA THR A 63 24.97 -4.66 -7.12
C THR A 63 23.89 -5.52 -6.48
N VAL A 64 23.26 -6.40 -7.25
CA VAL A 64 22.28 -7.36 -6.73
C VAL A 64 22.91 -8.30 -5.70
N GLN A 65 24.09 -8.84 -5.97
CA GLN A 65 24.81 -9.70 -5.02
C GLN A 65 25.12 -8.97 -3.69
N ALA A 66 25.46 -7.68 -3.74
CA ALA A 66 25.66 -6.89 -2.53
C ALA A 66 24.39 -6.81 -1.69
N TYR A 67 23.23 -6.53 -2.30
CA TYR A 67 21.94 -6.52 -1.59
C TYR A 67 21.56 -7.89 -1.04
N LEU A 68 21.82 -8.98 -1.78
CA LEU A 68 21.57 -10.34 -1.30
C LEU A 68 22.43 -10.66 -0.07
N LYS A 69 23.68 -10.21 -0.04
CA LYS A 69 24.59 -10.36 1.11
C LYS A 69 24.09 -9.61 2.35
N GLU A 70 23.42 -8.47 2.17
CA GLU A 70 22.79 -7.71 3.25
C GLU A 70 21.48 -8.35 3.76
N GLY A 71 21.08 -9.50 3.21
CA GLY A 71 19.90 -10.26 3.63
C GLY A 71 18.62 -9.88 2.87
N HIS A 72 18.71 -9.02 1.85
CA HIS A 72 17.60 -8.81 0.93
C HIS A 72 17.34 -10.08 0.10
N LYS A 73 16.09 -10.28 -0.30
CA LYS A 73 15.67 -11.42 -1.11
C LYS A 73 15.01 -10.93 -2.38
N LEU A 74 15.15 -11.71 -3.44
CA LEU A 74 14.46 -11.49 -4.71
C LEU A 74 13.52 -12.66 -4.96
N TYR A 75 12.27 -12.34 -5.30
CA TYR A 75 11.27 -13.30 -5.76
C TYR A 75 10.77 -12.94 -7.14
N GLN A 76 10.32 -13.96 -7.86
CA GLN A 76 9.61 -13.76 -9.10
C GLN A 76 8.17 -13.37 -8.78
N ALA A 77 7.70 -12.29 -9.38
CA ALA A 77 6.33 -11.86 -9.21
C ALA A 77 5.75 -11.25 -10.49
N ALA A 78 4.42 -11.19 -10.54
CA ALA A 78 3.66 -10.48 -11.55
C ALA A 78 2.62 -9.61 -10.84
N ILE A 79 2.47 -8.37 -11.29
CA ILE A 79 1.50 -7.41 -10.76
C ILE A 79 0.61 -6.99 -11.94
N ALA A 80 -0.68 -7.28 -11.82
CA ALA A 80 -1.69 -6.93 -12.82
C ALA A 80 -2.75 -6.01 -12.21
N PHE A 81 -3.25 -5.08 -13.01
CA PHE A 81 -4.32 -4.17 -12.64
C PHE A 81 -5.47 -4.31 -13.63
N TYR A 82 -6.63 -4.72 -13.13
CA TYR A 82 -7.86 -4.78 -13.88
C TYR A 82 -8.65 -3.51 -13.67
N ILE A 83 -9.05 -2.88 -14.77
CA ILE A 83 -9.86 -1.66 -14.78
C ILE A 83 -11.17 -1.91 -15.51
N ARG A 84 -12.22 -1.19 -15.08
CA ARG A 84 -13.55 -1.25 -15.70
C ARG A 84 -13.98 0.16 -16.07
N GLY A 85 -14.58 0.29 -17.25
CA GLY A 85 -15.30 1.50 -17.71
C GLY A 85 -16.70 1.12 -18.21
N LYS A 86 -17.63 2.06 -18.21
CA LYS A 86 -18.98 1.86 -18.77
C LYS A 86 -18.96 1.80 -20.30
N ASP A 87 -18.05 2.55 -20.90
CA ASP A 87 -17.79 2.58 -22.33
C ASP A 87 -16.27 2.59 -22.60
N GLU A 88 -15.89 2.48 -23.87
CA GLU A 88 -14.49 2.45 -24.29
C GLU A 88 -13.76 3.78 -23.97
N LYS A 89 -14.48 4.91 -24.01
CA LYS A 89 -13.90 6.25 -23.75
C LYS A 89 -13.53 6.40 -22.28
N GLU A 90 -14.39 5.95 -21.37
CA GLU A 90 -14.14 5.90 -19.95
C GLU A 90 -13.01 4.92 -19.63
N LEU A 91 -13.01 3.74 -20.25
CA LEU A 91 -11.94 2.75 -20.06
C LEU A 91 -10.57 3.32 -20.44
N ARG A 92 -10.47 3.99 -21.60
CA ARG A 92 -9.23 4.67 -22.04
C ARG A 92 -8.79 5.76 -21.07
N THR A 93 -9.75 6.52 -20.53
CA THR A 93 -9.48 7.58 -19.53
C THR A 93 -8.93 6.97 -18.24
N ARG A 94 -9.59 5.93 -17.71
CA ARG A 94 -9.16 5.22 -16.49
C ARG A 94 -7.81 4.52 -16.67
N SER A 95 -7.55 3.91 -17.83
CA SER A 95 -6.24 3.31 -18.18
C SER A 95 -5.11 4.35 -18.12
N ARG A 96 -5.32 5.52 -18.74
CA ARG A 96 -4.35 6.62 -18.70
C ARG A 96 -4.13 7.12 -17.28
N GLN A 97 -5.20 7.32 -16.51
CA GLN A 97 -5.10 7.75 -15.11
C GLN A 97 -4.30 6.75 -14.28
N LEU A 98 -4.63 5.45 -14.37
CA LEU A 98 -3.89 4.38 -13.70
C LEU A 98 -2.41 4.43 -14.05
N ARG A 99 -2.06 4.52 -15.34
CA ARG A 99 -0.67 4.59 -15.78
C ARG A 99 0.07 5.80 -15.18
N THR A 100 -0.56 6.97 -15.16
CA THR A 100 0.03 8.17 -14.55
C THR A 100 0.30 7.96 -13.06
N ILE A 101 -0.64 7.34 -12.33
CA ILE A 101 -0.47 7.03 -10.91
C ILE A 101 0.68 6.04 -10.72
N LEU A 102 0.73 4.95 -11.49
CA LEU A 102 1.80 3.95 -11.37
C LEU A 102 3.18 4.58 -11.63
N LEU A 103 3.32 5.35 -12.72
CA LEU A 103 4.58 6.01 -13.07
C LEU A 103 5.03 7.03 -12.01
N SER A 104 4.09 7.80 -11.45
CA SER A 104 4.39 8.71 -10.33
C SER A 104 4.85 8.00 -9.05
N ASN A 105 4.73 6.67 -9.01
CA ASN A 105 5.08 5.80 -7.89
C ASN A 105 6.20 4.82 -8.23
N ASN A 106 6.97 5.10 -9.29
CA ASN A 106 8.08 4.26 -9.75
C ASN A 106 7.64 2.83 -10.10
N LEU A 107 6.37 2.65 -10.50
CA LEU A 107 5.86 1.42 -11.10
C LEU A 107 5.68 1.67 -12.59
N GLU A 108 6.46 0.98 -13.41
CA GLU A 108 6.36 1.09 -14.86
C GLU A 108 5.45 -0.02 -15.42
N PRO A 109 4.21 0.29 -15.83
CA PRO A 109 3.34 -0.70 -16.44
C PRO A 109 3.76 -0.99 -17.90
N VAL A 110 3.56 -2.23 -18.34
CA VAL A 110 3.74 -2.63 -19.74
C VAL A 110 2.75 -1.85 -20.60
N LYS A 111 3.23 -1.29 -21.72
CA LYS A 111 2.40 -0.57 -22.69
C LYS A 111 1.48 -1.56 -23.41
N GLU A 112 0.23 -1.16 -23.65
CA GLU A 112 -0.78 -1.99 -24.33
C GLU A 112 -0.29 -2.58 -25.66
N ASN A 113 0.47 -1.79 -26.45
CA ASN A 113 1.00 -2.23 -27.76
C ASN A 113 2.26 -3.12 -27.67
N ALA A 114 2.90 -3.17 -26.50
CA ALA A 114 4.07 -4.02 -26.29
C ALA A 114 3.67 -5.44 -25.83
N GLU A 115 2.40 -5.62 -25.47
CA GLU A 115 1.86 -6.90 -25.04
C GLU A 115 1.52 -7.78 -26.25
N ILE A 116 2.21 -8.91 -26.38
CA ILE A 116 2.13 -9.77 -27.57
C ILE A 116 0.76 -10.46 -27.70
N ALA A 117 0.14 -10.84 -26.58
CA ALA A 117 -1.14 -11.54 -26.56
C ALA A 117 -2.05 -11.08 -25.39
N PRO A 118 -2.67 -9.89 -25.49
CA PRO A 118 -3.39 -9.26 -24.39
C PRO A 118 -4.52 -10.11 -23.79
N LEU A 119 -5.27 -10.86 -24.61
CA LEU A 119 -6.35 -11.73 -24.14
C LEU A 119 -5.83 -12.92 -23.32
N ASN A 120 -4.72 -13.51 -23.74
CA ASN A 120 -4.09 -14.61 -23.01
C ASN A 120 -3.52 -14.09 -21.67
N SER A 121 -2.89 -12.91 -21.69
CA SER A 121 -2.35 -12.27 -20.49
C SER A 121 -3.46 -11.90 -19.51
N TYR A 122 -4.61 -11.41 -20.00
CA TYR A 122 -5.80 -11.16 -19.19
C TYR A 122 -6.25 -12.41 -18.41
N LEU A 123 -6.42 -13.53 -19.12
CA LEU A 123 -6.85 -14.79 -18.53
C LEU A 123 -5.81 -15.32 -17.55
N ARG A 124 -4.52 -15.28 -17.91
CA ARG A 124 -3.45 -15.88 -17.11
C ARG A 124 -3.21 -15.18 -15.77
N TRP A 125 -3.45 -13.88 -15.71
CA TRP A 125 -3.32 -13.10 -14.48
C TRP A 125 -4.58 -13.12 -13.61
N LEU A 126 -5.63 -13.84 -14.02
CA LEU A 126 -6.78 -14.03 -13.15
C LEU A 126 -6.33 -14.69 -11.84
N PRO A 127 -6.94 -14.32 -10.71
CA PRO A 127 -6.66 -14.96 -9.43
C PRO A 127 -6.74 -16.49 -9.56
N MET A 128 -5.74 -17.17 -9.00
CA MET A 128 -5.61 -18.64 -9.02
C MET A 128 -5.40 -19.29 -10.41
N ASN A 129 -5.17 -18.53 -11.48
CA ASN A 129 -4.92 -19.09 -12.82
C ASN A 129 -3.43 -19.19 -13.22
N PHE A 130 -2.52 -18.81 -12.32
CA PHE A 130 -1.08 -18.87 -12.58
C PHE A 130 -0.54 -20.30 -12.44
N ASN A 131 0.14 -20.80 -13.48
CA ASN A 131 0.82 -22.09 -13.46
C ASN A 131 2.34 -21.91 -13.29
N PRO A 132 2.92 -22.20 -12.10
CA PRO A 132 4.34 -22.01 -11.83
C PRO A 132 5.24 -22.97 -12.62
N GLN A 133 4.78 -24.19 -12.94
CA GLN A 133 5.59 -25.18 -13.67
C GLN A 133 5.80 -24.77 -15.14
N MET A 134 4.80 -24.11 -15.74
CA MET A 134 4.93 -23.59 -17.09
C MET A 134 5.83 -22.36 -17.14
N ASP A 135 5.67 -21.42 -16.19
CA ASP A 135 6.48 -20.21 -16.16
C ASP A 135 7.94 -20.51 -15.78
N ALA A 136 8.21 -21.53 -14.95
CA ALA A 136 9.56 -21.94 -14.61
C ALA A 136 10.44 -22.38 -15.81
N LYS A 137 9.84 -22.66 -16.98
CA LYS A 137 10.58 -23.03 -18.19
C LYS A 137 11.08 -21.83 -18.97
N SER A 138 10.33 -20.73 -18.96
CA SER A 138 10.58 -19.59 -19.86
C SER A 138 10.67 -18.23 -19.16
N HIS A 139 10.17 -18.12 -17.93
CA HIS A 139 10.12 -16.90 -17.12
C HIS A 139 9.60 -15.68 -17.89
N TYR A 140 8.57 -15.89 -18.72
CA TYR A 140 8.00 -14.84 -19.55
C TYR A 140 7.06 -13.93 -18.76
N TYR A 141 6.38 -14.47 -17.75
CA TYR A 141 5.24 -13.80 -17.13
C TYR A 141 5.53 -13.24 -15.74
N THR A 142 6.62 -13.66 -15.12
CA THR A 142 7.10 -13.11 -13.85
C THR A 142 8.44 -12.41 -14.03
N LYS A 143 8.67 -11.39 -13.22
CA LYS A 143 9.95 -10.65 -13.15
C LYS A 143 10.48 -10.69 -11.74
N TYR A 144 11.79 -10.50 -11.58
CA TYR A 144 12.40 -10.42 -10.26
C TYR A 144 12.09 -9.07 -9.61
N TYR A 145 11.57 -9.13 -8.38
CA TYR A 145 11.35 -7.99 -7.53
C TYR A 145 11.95 -8.26 -6.16
N PHE A 146 12.44 -7.21 -5.50
CA PHE A 146 12.84 -7.32 -4.11
C PHE A 146 11.61 -7.62 -3.25
N VAL A 147 11.76 -8.57 -2.34
CA VAL A 147 10.69 -9.00 -1.43
C VAL A 147 10.17 -7.83 -0.62
N GLN A 148 11.03 -6.88 -0.27
CA GLN A 148 10.61 -5.68 0.45
C GLN A 148 9.68 -4.78 -0.38
N HIS A 149 9.93 -4.61 -1.69
CA HIS A 149 9.02 -3.87 -2.56
C HIS A 149 7.69 -4.59 -2.75
N LEU A 150 7.73 -5.91 -2.96
CA LEU A 150 6.51 -6.71 -3.04
C LEU A 150 5.70 -6.61 -1.75
N ALA A 151 6.34 -6.78 -0.59
CA ALA A 151 5.70 -6.64 0.71
C ALA A 151 5.01 -5.28 0.82
N ASN A 152 5.73 -4.19 0.55
CA ASN A 152 5.20 -2.82 0.61
C ASN A 152 4.01 -2.56 -0.33
N LEU A 153 3.89 -3.31 -1.43
CA LEU A 153 2.77 -3.23 -2.37
C LEU A 153 1.60 -4.15 -2.01
N LEU A 154 1.81 -5.14 -1.15
CA LEU A 154 0.75 -6.10 -0.81
C LEU A 154 -0.42 -5.35 -0.15
N PRO A 155 -1.66 -5.64 -0.56
CA PRO A 155 -2.87 -5.03 0.03
C PRO A 155 -3.21 -5.66 1.40
N ILE A 156 -2.20 -6.14 2.13
CA ILE A 156 -2.33 -6.72 3.48
C ILE A 156 -2.09 -5.65 4.56
N PHE A 157 -1.41 -4.56 4.21
CA PHE A 157 -1.21 -3.46 5.13
C PHE A 157 -2.50 -2.65 5.24
N GLY A 158 -3.18 -2.81 6.38
CA GLY A 158 -4.31 -1.98 6.75
C GLY A 158 -3.90 -0.52 6.93
N ARG A 159 -4.89 0.35 7.00
CA ARG A 159 -4.70 1.73 7.44
C ARG A 159 -4.49 1.76 8.95
N ASP A 160 -3.99 2.87 9.48
CA ASP A 160 -3.87 3.00 10.92
C ASP A 160 -5.25 2.81 11.59
N THR A 161 -5.29 1.88 12.55
CA THR A 161 -6.48 1.56 13.36
C THR A 161 -6.32 2.11 14.79
N GLY A 162 -5.29 2.92 15.02
CA GLY A 162 -4.97 3.51 16.30
C GLY A 162 -4.26 2.52 17.21
N THR A 163 -4.51 2.63 18.50
CA THR A 163 -3.86 1.81 19.53
C THR A 163 -4.49 0.41 19.69
N GLY A 164 -5.67 0.20 19.10
CA GLY A 164 -6.44 -1.04 19.21
C GLY A 164 -7.23 -1.19 20.52
N ASN A 165 -7.10 -0.27 21.48
CA ASN A 165 -7.85 -0.33 22.74
C ASN A 165 -9.23 0.35 22.58
N PRO A 166 -10.35 -0.37 22.82
CA PRO A 166 -11.70 0.15 22.56
C PRO A 166 -12.19 1.06 23.71
N GLY A 167 -11.69 2.29 23.76
CA GLY A 167 -12.22 3.34 24.64
C GLY A 167 -13.07 4.35 23.87
N ILE A 168 -12.46 4.99 22.88
CA ILE A 168 -13.11 5.87 21.91
C ILE A 168 -12.91 5.27 20.52
N THR A 169 -14.00 5.10 19.79
CA THR A 169 -14.04 4.52 18.45
C THR A 169 -14.50 5.54 17.42
N TYR A 170 -13.71 5.62 16.35
CA TYR A 170 -14.02 6.32 15.11
C TYR A 170 -13.86 5.37 13.92
N PHE A 171 -13.99 5.91 12.71
CA PHE A 171 -13.62 5.23 11.49
C PHE A 171 -12.48 5.98 10.84
N ASN A 172 -11.44 5.24 10.44
CA ASN A 172 -10.42 5.81 9.57
C ASN A 172 -11.02 6.10 8.18
N ARG A 173 -10.24 6.75 7.30
CA ARG A 173 -10.68 7.05 5.93
C ARG A 173 -11.10 5.80 5.14
N GLY A 174 -10.72 4.60 5.59
CA GLY A 174 -11.02 3.33 4.93
C GLY A 174 -12.28 2.68 5.44
N GLY A 175 -12.99 3.33 6.38
CA GLY A 175 -14.15 2.77 7.04
C GLY A 175 -13.80 1.70 8.08
N ALA A 176 -12.52 1.42 8.35
CA ALA A 176 -12.14 0.51 9.41
C ALA A 176 -12.18 1.22 10.78
N PRO A 177 -12.53 0.51 11.87
CA PRO A 177 -12.51 1.09 13.21
C PRO A 177 -11.14 1.65 13.57
N PHE A 178 -11.13 2.88 14.08
CA PHE A 178 -9.98 3.57 14.66
C PHE A 178 -10.21 3.75 16.15
N ASN A 179 -9.41 3.06 16.96
CA ASN A 179 -9.64 2.93 18.40
C ASN A 179 -8.48 3.51 19.20
N PHE A 180 -8.80 4.32 20.20
CA PHE A 180 -7.85 4.75 21.21
C PHE A 180 -8.53 5.01 22.55
N ASP A 181 -7.79 4.84 23.63
CA ASP A 181 -8.36 4.94 24.96
C ASP A 181 -7.53 5.85 25.89
N PRO A 182 -7.97 7.10 26.14
CA PRO A 182 -7.26 8.02 27.02
C PRO A 182 -7.22 7.56 28.50
N PHE A 183 -8.04 6.61 28.90
CA PHE A 183 -8.05 6.06 30.25
C PHE A 183 -7.14 4.84 30.41
N ASN A 184 -6.78 4.17 29.31
CA ASN A 184 -5.88 3.03 29.32
C ASN A 184 -4.43 3.47 29.57
N ARG A 185 -3.74 2.79 30.49
CA ARG A 185 -2.31 3.02 30.78
C ARG A 185 -1.40 2.73 29.59
N LYS A 186 -1.82 1.87 28.65
CA LYS A 186 -1.06 1.56 27.44
C LYS A 186 -1.05 2.71 26.42
N ASP A 187 -2.07 3.57 26.47
CA ASP A 187 -2.28 4.66 25.51
C ASP A 187 -1.90 6.03 26.08
N ARG A 188 -1.49 6.08 27.36
CA ARG A 188 -1.11 7.32 28.04
C ARG A 188 0.16 7.14 28.85
N THR A 189 1.08 8.11 28.77
CA THR A 189 2.31 8.08 29.56
C THR A 189 2.07 8.52 31.01
N LYS A 190 1.36 9.65 31.20
CA LYS A 190 1.02 10.19 32.54
C LYS A 190 -0.41 10.73 32.56
N ASN A 191 -0.69 11.76 31.75
CA ASN A 191 -1.99 12.39 31.64
C ASN A 191 -2.50 12.35 30.20
N ALA A 192 -3.82 12.28 30.04
CA ALA A 192 -4.49 12.27 28.74
C ALA A 192 -5.20 13.61 28.49
N HIS A 193 -4.41 14.66 28.25
CA HIS A 193 -4.95 15.97 27.84
C HIS A 193 -5.28 15.96 26.35
N LYS A 194 -6.44 16.50 25.98
CA LYS A 194 -6.87 16.63 24.59
C LYS A 194 -7.08 18.10 24.24
N LEU A 195 -6.49 18.54 23.13
CA LEU A 195 -6.71 19.85 22.52
C LEU A 195 -7.60 19.69 21.28
N LEU A 196 -8.72 20.42 21.21
CA LEU A 196 -9.65 20.39 20.08
C LEU A 196 -9.82 21.79 19.49
N LEU A 197 -9.28 22.00 18.30
CA LEU A 197 -9.27 23.28 17.60
C LEU A 197 -10.11 23.20 16.32
N GLY A 198 -10.66 24.34 15.88
CA GLY A 198 -11.45 24.45 14.65
C GLY A 198 -12.30 25.72 14.63
N PRO A 199 -12.72 26.21 13.46
CA PRO A 199 -13.59 27.40 13.34
C PRO A 199 -15.00 27.14 13.89
N THR A 200 -15.80 28.20 14.05
CA THR A 200 -17.21 28.06 14.43
C THR A 200 -17.96 27.22 13.40
N GLY A 201 -18.82 26.32 13.86
CA GLY A 201 -19.55 25.38 12.98
C GLY A 201 -18.78 24.12 12.57
N SER A 202 -17.49 23.96 12.92
CA SER A 202 -16.69 22.79 12.53
C SER A 202 -16.99 21.50 13.29
N GLY A 203 -18.06 21.46 14.09
CA GLY A 203 -18.47 20.26 14.84
C GLY A 203 -17.71 19.97 16.14
N LYS A 204 -16.90 20.90 16.68
CA LYS A 204 -16.12 20.68 17.93
C LYS A 204 -16.98 20.18 19.10
N SER A 205 -18.10 20.86 19.37
CA SER A 205 -19.00 20.49 20.48
C SER A 205 -19.64 19.12 20.27
N ALA A 206 -20.05 18.80 19.03
CA ALA A 206 -20.60 17.50 18.69
C ALA A 206 -19.56 16.38 18.90
N THR A 207 -18.32 16.59 18.47
CA THR A 207 -17.21 15.65 18.68
C THR A 207 -16.93 15.44 20.16
N LEU A 208 -16.88 16.50 20.96
CA LEU A 208 -16.65 16.41 22.41
C LEU A 208 -17.77 15.63 23.10
N CYS A 209 -19.03 15.96 22.83
CA CYS A 209 -20.18 15.26 23.38
C CYS A 209 -20.17 13.77 23.02
N GLY A 210 -19.89 13.43 21.75
CA GLY A 210 -19.80 12.04 21.31
C GLY A 210 -18.72 11.25 22.06
N GLN A 211 -17.55 11.84 22.26
CA GLN A 211 -16.47 11.20 23.03
C GLN A 211 -16.81 11.03 24.51
N LEU A 212 -17.42 12.03 25.12
CA LEU A 212 -17.84 11.96 26.52
C LEU A 212 -18.88 10.87 26.71
N CYS A 213 -19.85 10.73 25.80
CA CYS A 213 -20.81 9.62 25.84
C CYS A 213 -20.12 8.26 25.76
N GLN A 214 -19.14 8.09 24.86
CA GLN A 214 -18.37 6.84 24.76
C GLN A 214 -17.56 6.57 26.04
N ALA A 215 -16.87 7.58 26.57
CA ALA A 215 -16.13 7.47 27.83
C ALA A 215 -17.04 7.14 29.03
N MET A 216 -18.22 7.75 29.09
CA MET A 216 -19.26 7.45 30.10
C MET A 216 -19.77 6.03 29.98
N ALA A 217 -19.94 5.51 28.75
CA ALA A 217 -20.38 4.14 28.54
C ALA A 217 -19.35 3.11 29.03
N VAL A 218 -18.06 3.34 28.79
CA VAL A 218 -16.99 2.39 29.13
C VAL A 218 -16.55 2.52 30.59
N TYR A 219 -16.25 3.74 31.04
CA TYR A 219 -15.56 3.99 32.33
C TYR A 219 -16.41 4.68 33.39
N ARG A 220 -17.54 5.28 33.00
CA ARG A 220 -18.39 6.12 33.88
C ARG A 220 -17.60 7.13 34.72
N PRO A 221 -16.66 7.91 34.13
CA PRO A 221 -15.85 8.84 34.89
C PRO A 221 -16.69 10.00 35.44
N ARG A 222 -16.30 10.54 36.59
CA ARG A 222 -16.83 11.83 37.04
C ARG A 222 -16.37 12.92 36.09
N THR A 223 -17.31 13.56 35.40
CA THR A 223 -17.03 14.52 34.33
C THR A 223 -17.53 15.90 34.75
N LEU A 224 -16.66 16.91 34.71
CA LEU A 224 -17.01 18.31 34.92
C LEU A 224 -17.06 19.01 33.56
N LEU A 225 -18.19 19.65 33.23
CA LEU A 225 -18.37 20.39 31.98
C LEU A 225 -18.62 21.86 32.27
N TRP A 226 -17.81 22.72 31.65
CA TRP A 226 -17.99 24.16 31.69
C TRP A 226 -18.72 24.61 30.44
N ARG A 227 -19.91 25.22 30.62
CA ARG A 227 -20.68 25.82 29.53
C ARG A 227 -20.69 27.33 29.74
N GLN A 228 -20.31 28.07 28.70
CA GLN A 228 -20.45 29.53 28.70
C GLN A 228 -21.88 29.85 28.25
N GLU A 229 -22.75 30.23 29.20
CA GLU A 229 -24.07 30.80 28.88
C GLU A 229 -23.90 32.29 28.62
N ILE A 230 -24.07 32.71 27.35
CA ILE A 230 -24.21 34.12 27.02
C ILE A 230 -25.68 34.46 27.31
N HIS A 231 -25.96 35.01 28.48
CA HIS A 231 -27.21 35.71 28.72
C HIS A 231 -27.16 37.00 27.89
N LEU A 232 -27.91 37.04 26.78
CA LEU A 232 -28.28 38.30 26.14
C LEU A 232 -29.25 39.00 27.09
N VAL A 233 -28.73 39.94 27.86
CA VAL A 233 -29.53 40.97 28.51
C VAL A 233 -29.98 41.90 27.38
N TYR A 234 -31.28 41.87 27.08
CA TYR A 234 -31.93 42.79 26.15
C TYR A 234 -31.86 44.23 26.66
#